data_AF-C7Q0E9-F1
#
_entry.id   AF-C7Q0E9-F1
#
_cell.length_a   1.000
_cell.length_b   1.000
_cell.length_c   1.000
_cell.angle_alpha   90.00
_cell.angle_beta   90.00
_cell.angle_gamma   90.00
#
_symmetry.space_group_name_H-M   'P 1'
#
loop_
_entity.id
_entity.type
_entity.pdbx_description
1 polymer ?
#
loop_
_entity_poly.entity_id
_entity_poly.type
_entity_poly.pdbx_seq_one_letter_code
_entity_poly.pdbx_strand_id
1 'polypeptide(L)'
;MSDDNLKMDADALDGFTAQLNSLIRDGSATMFPASFHGEMGDGGVENAISDMASTDMSIGQRLNNYLSALAGLTGASAKATRDMDKQLADSVTNPPHGKLAQL
;
A
#
# COMPACT_ATOMS: atom_id res chain seq x y z
N MET A 1 -20.52 -26.66 -0.08
CA MET A 1 -19.68 -25.76 0.72
C MET A 1 -18.48 -25.45 -0.16
N SER A 2 -18.33 -24.21 -0.61
CA SER A 2 -17.16 -23.84 -1.40
C SER A 2 -15.98 -23.80 -0.44
N ASP A 3 -15.07 -24.77 -0.58
CA ASP A 3 -13.76 -24.71 0.03
C ASP A 3 -12.99 -23.57 -0.65
N ASP A 4 -13.25 -22.34 -0.21
CA ASP A 4 -12.42 -21.18 -0.54
C ASP A 4 -11.09 -21.35 0.19
N ASN A 5 -10.26 -22.26 -0.32
CA ASN A 5 -8.86 -22.37 0.06
C ASN A 5 -8.20 -21.04 -0.31
N LEU A 6 -8.12 -20.16 0.68
CA LEU A 6 -7.50 -18.84 0.58
C LEU A 6 -6.02 -19.04 0.25
N LYS A 7 -5.70 -19.06 -1.05
CA LYS A 7 -4.32 -19.16 -1.53
C LYS A 7 -3.76 -17.75 -1.63
N MET A 8 -3.10 -17.30 -0.57
CA MET A 8 -2.37 -16.04 -0.57
C MET A 8 -0.99 -16.23 -1.19
N ASP A 9 -0.68 -15.43 -2.20
CA ASP A 9 0.63 -15.36 -2.84
C ASP A 9 1.38 -14.16 -2.26
N ALA A 10 2.31 -14.42 -1.33
CA ALA A 10 3.07 -13.38 -0.66
C ALA A 10 3.98 -12.60 -1.63
N ASP A 11 4.44 -13.22 -2.70
CA ASP A 11 5.32 -12.57 -3.69
C ASP A 11 4.52 -11.66 -4.61
N ALA A 12 3.29 -12.05 -4.97
CA ALA A 12 2.34 -11.17 -5.66
C ALA A 12 1.97 -9.94 -4.80
N LEU A 13 1.76 -10.13 -3.50
CA LEU A 13 1.47 -9.03 -2.56
C LEU A 13 2.65 -8.06 -2.41
N ASP A 14 3.88 -8.56 -2.36
CA ASP A 14 5.09 -7.72 -2.35
C ASP A 14 5.26 -6.96 -3.66
N GLY A 15 5.05 -7.63 -4.80
CA GLY A 15 5.09 -7.00 -6.11
C GLY A 15 4.07 -5.86 -6.23
N PHE A 16 2.84 -6.08 -5.75
CA PHE A 16 1.82 -5.04 -5.71
C PHE A 16 2.18 -3.89 -4.75
N THR A 17 2.74 -4.21 -3.58
CA THR A 17 3.25 -3.20 -2.63
C THR A 17 4.33 -2.32 -3.28
N ALA A 18 5.25 -2.91 -4.03
CA ALA A 18 6.29 -2.18 -4.75
C ALA A 18 5.71 -1.26 -5.84
N GLN A 19 4.69 -1.72 -6.57
CA GLN A 19 3.99 -0.90 -7.57
C GLN A 19 3.31 0.31 -6.93
N LEU A 20 2.62 0.13 -5.79
CA LEU A 20 2.00 1.22 -5.06
C LEU A 20 3.02 2.24 -4.59
N ASN A 21 4.16 1.80 -4.05
CA ASN A 21 5.25 2.68 -3.63
C ASN A 21 5.86 3.46 -4.79
N SER A 22 6.00 2.84 -5.97
CA SER A 22 6.45 3.54 -7.18
C SER A 22 5.45 4.61 -7.60
N LEU A 23 4.16 4.27 -7.61
CA LEU A 23 3.09 5.19 -7.98
C LEU A 23 3.02 6.40 -7.03
N ILE A 24 3.17 6.18 -5.73
CA ILE A 24 3.26 7.25 -4.72
C ILE A 24 4.41 8.21 -5.03
N ARG A 25 5.57 7.66 -5.38
CA ARG A 25 6.76 8.45 -5.72
C ARG A 25 6.54 9.28 -6.98
N ASP A 26 6.00 8.67 -8.03
CA ASP A 26 5.83 9.32 -9.33
C ASP A 26 4.68 10.33 -9.34
N GLY A 27 3.57 10.04 -8.64
CA GLY A 27 2.42 10.95 -8.52
C GLY A 27 2.72 12.24 -7.75
N SER A 28 3.76 12.25 -6.91
CA SER A 28 4.23 13.48 -6.25
C SER A 28 4.81 14.50 -7.24
N ALA A 29 5.26 14.05 -8.42
CA ALA A 29 5.86 14.90 -9.45
C ALA A 29 4.84 15.56 -10.39
N THR A 30 3.58 15.11 -10.38
CA THR A 30 2.52 15.64 -11.26
C THR A 30 1.64 16.69 -10.61
N MET A 31 1.85 16.96 -9.31
CA MET A 31 1.07 17.99 -8.62
C MET A 31 1.40 19.37 -9.19
N PHE A 32 0.37 20.22 -9.28
CA PHE A 32 0.53 21.59 -9.72
C PHE A 32 1.61 22.27 -8.85
N PRO A 33 2.59 22.93 -9.48
CA PRO A 33 3.71 23.47 -8.74
C PRO A 33 3.21 24.51 -7.73
N ALA A 34 3.47 24.25 -6.45
CA ALA A 34 3.17 25.17 -5.36
C ALA A 34 3.88 26.53 -5.49
N SER A 35 4.79 26.67 -6.45
CA SER A 35 5.54 27.89 -6.75
C SER A 35 4.79 28.89 -7.64
N PHE A 36 3.52 28.68 -7.97
CA PHE A 36 2.72 29.71 -8.63
C PHE A 36 2.40 30.84 -7.65
N HIS A 37 3.00 32.02 -7.87
CA HIS A 37 2.88 33.17 -6.97
C HIS A 37 2.02 34.32 -7.52
N GLY A 38 1.29 34.12 -8.63
CA GLY A 38 0.43 35.15 -9.21
C GLY A 38 1.21 36.32 -9.79
N GLU A 39 1.49 36.24 -11.09
CA GLU A 39 2.06 37.37 -11.86
C GLU A 39 1.37 37.48 -13.24
N MET A 40 0.08 37.12 -13.32
CA MET A 40 -0.67 37.12 -14.59
C MET A 40 -1.43 38.44 -14.81
N GLY A 41 -1.55 39.29 -13.79
CA GLY A 41 -2.09 40.65 -13.90
C GLY A 41 -3.61 40.73 -13.96
N ASP A 42 -4.30 39.58 -13.96
CA ASP A 42 -5.75 39.46 -13.77
C ASP A 42 -6.04 38.67 -12.49
N GLY A 43 -6.63 39.36 -11.50
CA GLY A 43 -6.90 38.75 -10.20
C GLY A 43 -7.95 37.62 -10.24
N GLY A 44 -8.82 37.59 -11.25
CA GLY A 44 -9.79 36.51 -11.43
C GLY A 44 -9.10 35.21 -11.88
N VAL A 45 -8.19 35.32 -12.84
CA VAL A 45 -7.37 34.21 -13.33
C VAL A 45 -6.43 33.71 -12.23
N GLU A 46 -5.79 34.61 -11.49
CA GLU A 46 -4.89 34.23 -10.38
C GLU A 46 -5.62 33.46 -9.28
N ASN A 47 -6.83 33.89 -8.91
CA ASN A 47 -7.66 33.17 -7.94
C ASN A 47 -8.06 31.78 -8.47
N ALA A 48 -8.49 31.68 -9.73
CA ALA A 48 -8.88 30.39 -10.31
C ALA A 48 -7.71 29.40 -10.37
N ILE A 49 -6.49 29.87 -10.65
CA ILE A 49 -5.29 29.03 -10.66
C ILE A 49 -4.89 28.64 -9.23
N SER A 50 -5.01 29.55 -8.27
CA SER A 50 -4.74 29.27 -6.86
C SER A 50 -5.71 28.21 -6.30
N ASP A 51 -6.99 28.32 -6.62
CA ASP A 51 -8.02 27.34 -6.23
C ASP A 51 -7.77 25.97 -6.87
N MET A 52 -7.39 25.95 -8.15
CA MET A 52 -7.03 24.73 -8.86
C MET A 52 -5.79 24.07 -8.25
N ALA A 53 -4.73 24.83 -7.96
CA ALA A 53 -3.52 24.33 -7.33
C ALA A 53 -3.79 23.77 -5.92
N SER A 54 -4.62 24.47 -5.13
CA SER A 54 -5.02 24.02 -3.80
C SER A 54 -5.84 22.74 -3.84
N THR A 55 -6.76 22.64 -4.80
CA THR A 55 -7.58 21.45 -5.03
C THR A 55 -6.70 20.26 -5.44
N ASP A 56 -5.81 20.48 -6.40
CA ASP A 56 -4.89 19.44 -6.88
C ASP A 56 -3.97 18.94 -5.76
N MET A 57 -3.40 19.84 -4.95
CA MET A 57 -2.61 19.46 -3.79
C MET A 57 -3.42 18.65 -2.76
N SER A 58 -4.68 19.04 -2.49
CA SER A 58 -5.54 18.32 -1.55
C SER A 58 -5.86 16.90 -2.05
N ILE A 59 -6.19 16.77 -3.34
CA ILE A 59 -6.47 15.48 -3.98
C ILE A 59 -5.21 14.61 -3.98
N GLY A 60 -4.06 15.17 -4.37
CA GLY A 60 -2.77 14.49 -4.40
C GLY A 60 -2.38 13.94 -3.03
N GLN A 61 -2.51 14.74 -1.96
CA GLN A 61 -2.25 14.30 -0.59
C GLN A 61 -3.19 13.18 -0.15
N ARG A 62 -4.50 13.28 -0.43
CA ARG A 62 -5.46 12.24 -0.10
C ARG A 62 -5.15 10.93 -0.83
N LEU A 63 -4.87 11.01 -2.13
CA LEU A 63 -4.52 9.85 -2.94
C LEU A 63 -3.24 9.18 -2.42
N ASN A 64 -2.21 9.96 -2.09
CA ASN A 64 -0.98 9.46 -1.49
C ASN A 64 -1.25 8.72 -0.17
N ASN A 65 -2.08 9.28 0.71
CA ASN A 65 -2.45 8.63 1.96
C ASN A 65 -3.18 7.29 1.72
N TYR A 66 -4.11 7.23 0.77
CA TYR A 66 -4.81 5.98 0.43
C TYR A 66 -3.86 4.92 -0.14
N LEU A 67 -3.00 5.31 -1.09
CA LEU A 67 -2.02 4.40 -1.68
C LEU A 67 -1.02 3.89 -0.63
N SER A 68 -0.58 4.75 0.29
CA SER A 68 0.32 4.40 1.39
C SER A 68 -0.34 3.42 2.36
N ALA A 69 -1.62 3.65 2.70
CA ALA A 69 -2.37 2.72 3.55
C ALA A 69 -2.55 1.36 2.86
N LEU A 70 -2.82 1.35 1.55
CA LEU A 70 -2.95 0.12 0.77
C LEU A 70 -1.62 -0.64 0.70
N ALA A 71 -0.51 0.05 0.45
CA ALA A 71 0.83 -0.54 0.45
C ALA A 71 1.21 -1.13 1.81
N GLY A 72 0.83 -0.44 2.90
CA GLY A 72 1.01 -0.95 4.26
C GLY A 72 0.20 -2.23 4.51
N LEU A 73 -1.06 -2.26 4.07
CA LEU A 73 -1.93 -3.42 4.21
C LEU A 73 -1.40 -4.63 3.42
N THR A 74 -0.97 -4.42 2.18
CA THR A 74 -0.47 -5.49 1.31
C THR A 74 0.86 -6.06 1.83
N GLY A 75 1.76 -5.20 2.29
CA GLY A 75 3.02 -5.62 2.93
C GLY A 75 2.78 -6.37 4.25
N ALA A 76 1.86 -5.89 5.09
CA ALA A 76 1.48 -6.60 6.32
C ALA A 76 0.85 -7.97 6.02
N SER A 77 0.03 -8.08 4.98
CA SER A 77 -0.59 -9.33 4.56
C SER A 77 0.44 -10.32 4.01
N ALA A 78 1.40 -9.85 3.22
CA ALA A 78 2.52 -10.67 2.74
C ALA A 78 3.35 -11.20 3.90
N LYS A 79 3.66 -10.35 4.89
CA LYS A 79 4.38 -10.76 6.10
C LYS A 79 3.59 -11.81 6.89
N ALA A 80 2.30 -11.57 7.15
CA ALA A 80 1.45 -12.52 7.87
C ALA A 80 1.38 -13.88 7.16
N THR A 81 1.29 -13.88 5.84
CA THR A 81 1.32 -15.11 5.02
C THR A 81 2.62 -15.88 5.23
N ARG A 82 3.77 -15.21 5.17
CA ARG A 82 5.08 -15.85 5.41
C ARG A 82 5.26 -16.35 6.84
N ASP A 83 4.77 -15.61 7.82
CA ASP A 83 4.81 -16.03 9.22
C ASP A 83 3.97 -17.29 9.42
N MET A 84 2.78 -17.38 8.80
CA MET A 84 1.93 -18.57 8.82
C MET A 84 2.59 -19.75 8.10
N ASP A 85 3.16 -19.55 6.92
CA ASP A 85 3.87 -20.60 6.18
C ASP A 85 5.05 -21.15 6.98
N LYS A 86 5.80 -20.27 7.66
CA LYS A 86 6.90 -20.68 8.54
C LYS A 86 6.39 -21.50 9.73
N GLN A 87 5.34 -21.05 10.41
CA GLN A 87 4.74 -21.80 11.53
C GLN A 87 4.25 -23.18 11.08
N LEU A 88 3.65 -23.27 9.89
CA LEU A 88 3.20 -24.52 9.32
C LEU A 88 4.40 -25.44 9.03
N ALA A 89 5.45 -24.93 8.37
CA ALA A 89 6.66 -25.68 8.08
C ALA A 89 7.37 -26.17 9.37
N ASP A 90 7.45 -25.33 10.39
CA ASP A 90 8.01 -25.67 11.71
C ASP A 90 7.18 -26.77 12.39
N SER A 91 5.84 -26.72 12.28
CA SER A 91 4.95 -27.74 12.84
C SER A 91 5.04 -29.11 12.14
N VAL A 92 5.37 -29.12 10.85
CA VAL A 92 5.55 -30.35 10.06
C VAL A 92 6.94 -30.96 10.30
N THR A 93 7.96 -30.12 10.49
CA THR A 93 9.35 -30.57 10.70
C THR A 93 9.65 -30.98 12.15
N ASN A 94 8.98 -30.36 13.13
CA ASN A 94 9.01 -30.76 14.54
C ASN A 94 7.58 -31.02 15.03
N PRO A 95 6.96 -32.16 14.62
CA PRO A 95 5.67 -32.53 15.17
C PRO A 95 5.82 -32.61 16.70
N PRO A 96 4.88 -32.06 17.49
CA PRO A 96 4.95 -32.16 18.93
C PRO A 96 5.11 -33.64 19.29
N HIS A 97 6.19 -33.98 20.01
CA HIS A 97 6.44 -35.30 20.55
C HIS A 97 5.36 -35.63 21.60
N GLY A 98 4.16 -35.93 21.12
CA GLY A 98 3.03 -36.44 21.88
C GLY A 98 3.18 -37.94 22.05
N LYS A 99 4.03 -38.35 22.99
CA LYS A 99 3.75 -39.38 23.99
C LYS A 99 2.82 -40.53 23.53
N LEU A 100 3.35 -41.49 22.76
CA LEU A 100 2.84 -42.86 22.72
C LEU A 100 4.00 -43.84 22.96
N ALA A 101 4.58 -43.71 24.15
CA ALA A 101 5.26 -44.83 24.80
C ALA A 101 4.56 -45.02 26.14
N GLN A 102 4.14 -46.27 26.39
CA GLN A 102 3.52 -46.79 27.60
C GLN A 102 1.99 -46.64 27.69
N LEU A 103 1.27 -47.57 27.05
CA LEU A 103 0.38 -48.52 27.73
C LEU A 103 0.51 -49.88 27.02
#